data_AF-A0A1V2U9X6-F1
#
_entry.id   AF-A0A1V2U9X6-F1
#
_cell.length_a   1.000
_cell.length_b   1.000
_cell.length_c   1.000
_cell.angle_alpha   90.00
_cell.angle_beta   90.00
_cell.angle_gamma   90.00
#
_symmetry.space_group_name_H-M   'P 1'
#
loop_
_entity.id
_entity.type
_entity.pdbx_description
1 polymer ?
#
loop_
_entity_poly.entity_id
_entity_poly.type
_entity_poly.pdbx_seq_one_letter_code
_entity_poly.pdbx_strand_id
1 'polypeptide(L)'
;MIKRLIQFSMDLYDIDSGATVSVESDHLIISFADKRQIIIWVVDDMLYPEIVHDFEESKAVEFEIVKKVMELIEKYEEDGE
;
A
#
# COMPACT_ATOMS: atom_id res chain seq x y z
N MET A 1 1.33 16.98 2.00
CA MET A 1 0.40 15.93 1.55
C MET A 1 0.73 15.42 0.14
N ILE A 2 0.44 16.15 -0.95
CA ILE A 2 0.66 15.66 -2.33
C ILE A 2 2.11 15.21 -2.62
N LYS A 3 3.13 15.95 -2.18
CA LYS A 3 4.54 15.55 -2.39
C LYS A 3 4.89 14.21 -1.72
N ARG A 4 4.35 13.96 -0.53
CA ARG A 4 4.59 12.70 0.20
C ARG A 4 3.87 11.54 -0.49
N LEU A 5 2.65 11.77 -1.01
CA LEU A 5 1.93 10.76 -1.80
C LEU A 5 2.66 10.42 -3.11
N ILE A 6 3.24 11.42 -3.79
CA ILE A 6 4.07 11.18 -4.99
C ILE A 6 5.29 10.34 -4.63
N GLN A 7 6.01 10.69 -3.56
CA GLN A 7 7.19 9.95 -3.14
C GLN A 7 6.83 8.52 -2.70
N PHE A 8 5.74 8.35 -1.97
CA PHE A 8 5.20 7.04 -1.59
C PHE A 8 4.89 6.18 -2.81
N SER A 9 4.27 6.77 -3.84
CA SER A 9 4.00 6.06 -5.11
C SER A 9 5.27 5.69 -5.86
N MET A 10 6.34 6.48 -5.77
CA MET A 10 7.63 6.15 -6.38
C MET A 10 8.35 5.04 -5.61
N ASP A 11 8.38 5.13 -4.27
CA ASP A 11 8.97 4.11 -3.41
C ASP A 11 8.23 2.77 -3.56
N LEU A 12 6.90 2.78 -3.76
CA LEU A 12 6.13 1.58 -4.09
C LEU A 12 6.50 0.97 -5.45
N TYR A 13 6.77 1.81 -6.46
CA TYR A 13 7.19 1.33 -7.79
C TYR A 13 8.54 0.59 -7.74
N ASP A 14 9.44 1.01 -6.84
CA ASP A 14 10.72 0.33 -6.61
C ASP A 14 10.54 -1.04 -5.92
N ILE A 15 9.43 -1.24 -5.19
CA ILE A 15 9.06 -2.55 -4.60
C ILE A 15 8.46 -3.46 -5.68
N ASP A 16 7.50 -2.95 -6.44
CA ASP A 16 6.84 -3.66 -7.53
C ASP A 16 6.44 -2.67 -8.64
N SER A 17 7.02 -2.84 -9.84
CA SER A 17 6.77 -1.93 -10.97
C SER A 17 5.33 -1.98 -11.53
N GLY A 18 4.55 -2.99 -11.13
CA GLY A 18 3.13 -3.11 -11.42
C GLY A 18 2.24 -2.56 -10.31
N ALA A 19 2.81 -1.98 -9.23
CA ALA A 19 2.07 -1.35 -8.16
C ALA A 19 1.47 -0.01 -8.62
N THR A 20 0.22 0.22 -8.24
CA THR A 20 -0.50 1.47 -8.46
C THR A 20 -1.20 1.89 -7.17
N VAL A 21 -1.29 3.20 -6.93
CA VAL A 21 -2.00 3.76 -5.78
C VAL A 21 -3.25 4.48 -6.25
N SER A 22 -4.39 4.08 -5.72
CA SER A 22 -5.66 4.80 -5.85
C SER A 22 -6.04 5.38 -4.49
N VAL A 23 -6.52 6.63 -4.50
CA VAL A 23 -6.99 7.31 -3.29
C VAL A 23 -8.50 7.33 -3.34
N GLU A 24 -9.14 6.66 -2.39
CA GLU A 24 -10.58 6.70 -2.17
C GLU A 24 -10.90 7.62 -0.98
N SER A 25 -12.18 7.85 -0.70
CA SER A 25 -12.64 8.83 0.30
C SER A 25 -12.11 8.60 1.73
N ASP A 26 -11.87 7.35 2.11
CA ASP A 26 -11.52 6.91 3.48
C ASP A 26 -10.36 5.90 3.52
N HIS A 27 -9.82 5.53 2.36
CA HIS A 27 -8.73 4.55 2.28
C HIS A 27 -7.87 4.74 1.03
N LEU A 28 -6.65 4.18 1.09
CA LEU A 28 -5.75 4.03 -0.05
C LEU A 28 -5.80 2.60 -0.54
N ILE A 29 -5.89 2.40 -1.84
CA ILE A 29 -5.80 1.07 -2.47
C ILE A 29 -4.46 0.98 -3.20
N ILE A 30 -3.60 0.07 -2.76
CA ILE A 30 -2.39 -0.33 -3.48
C ILE A 30 -2.75 -1.57 -4.29
N SER A 31 -2.83 -1.44 -5.61
CA SER A 31 -3.10 -2.57 -6.51
C SER A 31 -1.82 -3.04 -7.18
N PHE A 32 -1.57 -4.35 -7.20
CA PHE A 32 -0.50 -4.98 -7.97
C PHE A 32 -1.12 -5.73 -9.14
N ALA A 33 -0.77 -5.32 -10.36
CA ALA A 33 -1.16 -5.93 -11.64
C ALA A 33 -2.43 -6.82 -11.60
N ASP A 34 -2.28 -8.15 -11.51
CA ASP A 34 -3.33 -9.14 -11.77
C ASP A 34 -4.31 -9.40 -10.60
N LYS A 35 -4.85 -8.33 -9.99
CA LYS A 35 -5.93 -8.30 -8.95
C LYS A 35 -5.51 -8.41 -7.47
N ARG A 36 -4.26 -8.11 -7.15
CA ARG A 36 -3.77 -8.12 -5.76
C ARG A 36 -3.96 -6.75 -5.13
N GLN A 37 -4.46 -6.66 -3.90
CA GLN A 37 -4.66 -5.37 -3.24
C GLN A 37 -4.19 -5.35 -1.78
N ILE A 38 -3.59 -4.24 -1.39
CA ILE A 38 -3.45 -3.84 0.01
C ILE A 38 -4.29 -2.58 0.18
N ILE A 39 -5.24 -2.61 1.11
CA ILE A 39 -6.06 -1.47 1.47
C ILE A 39 -5.46 -0.85 2.73
N ILE A 40 -5.26 0.46 2.74
CA ILE A 40 -4.82 1.19 3.92
C ILE A 40 -5.98 2.07 4.36
N TRP A 41 -6.66 1.69 5.42
CA TRP A 41 -7.73 2.49 6.01
C TRP A 41 -7.15 3.67 6.79
N VAL A 42 -7.75 4.84 6.64
CA VAL A 42 -7.37 6.04 7.40
C VAL A 42 -8.45 6.32 8.44
N VAL A 43 -8.15 6.10 9.72
CA VAL A 43 -9.09 6.33 10.82
C VAL A 43 -8.40 7.18 11.87
N ASP A 44 -8.98 8.36 12.19
CA ASP A 44 -8.44 9.31 13.17
C ASP A 44 -6.94 9.62 12.96
N ASP A 45 -6.57 9.90 11.71
CA ASP A 45 -5.19 10.16 11.26
C ASP A 45 -4.19 8.98 11.45
N MET A 46 -4.67 7.79 11.82
CA MET A 46 -3.89 6.54 11.89
C MET A 46 -4.13 5.66 10.66
N LEU A 47 -3.10 4.90 10.25
CA LEU A 47 -3.16 3.99 9.11
C LEU A 47 -3.36 2.53 9.56
N TYR A 48 -4.37 1.86 8.99
CA TYR A 48 -4.66 0.45 9.25
C TYR A 48 -4.57 -0.35 7.96
N PRO A 49 -3.44 -1.04 7.71
CA PRO A 49 -3.27 -1.83 6.51
C PRO A 49 -4.00 -3.18 6.59
N GLU A 50 -4.78 -3.48 5.57
CA GLU A 50 -5.51 -4.71 5.35
C GLU A 50 -5.03 -5.35 4.05
N ILE A 51 -4.68 -6.64 4.11
CA ILE A 51 -4.25 -7.39 2.94
C ILE A 51 -5.48 -8.10 2.36
N VAL A 52 -5.91 -7.68 1.17
CA VAL A 52 -7.04 -8.29 0.48
C VAL A 52 -6.51 -9.28 -0.54
N HIS A 53 -6.68 -10.57 -0.25
CA HIS A 53 -6.41 -11.65 -1.18
C HIS A 53 -7.70 -12.07 -1.89
N ASP A 54 -7.64 -12.26 -3.21
CA ASP A 54 -8.68 -13.00 -3.94
C ASP A 54 -8.72 -14.46 -3.40
N PHE A 55 -9.86 -15.14 -3.54
CA PHE A 55 -10.07 -16.50 -2.99
C PHE A 55 -9.17 -17.59 -3.61
N GLU A 56 -8.41 -17.26 -4.66
CA GLU A 56 -7.45 -18.15 -5.30
C GLU A 56 -6.06 -17.97 -4.67
N GLU A 57 -5.51 -19.02 -4.03
CA GLU A 57 -4.16 -19.01 -3.43
C GLU A 57 -3.06 -18.55 -4.40
N SER A 58 -3.21 -18.83 -5.71
CA SER A 58 -2.26 -18.37 -6.75
C SER A 58 -2.26 -16.86 -6.96
N LYS A 59 -3.21 -16.13 -6.38
CA LYS A 59 -3.36 -14.68 -6.44
C LYS A 59 -2.99 -13.99 -5.12
N ALA A 60 -2.43 -14.70 -4.14
CA ALA A 60 -1.91 -14.06 -2.94
C ALA A 60 -0.78 -13.08 -3.27
N VAL A 61 -0.69 -11.97 -2.53
CA VAL A 61 0.49 -11.09 -2.54
C VAL A 61 1.63 -11.86 -1.88
N GLU A 62 2.80 -11.87 -2.50
CA GLU A 62 3.98 -12.50 -1.90
C GLU A 62 4.31 -11.82 -0.56
N PHE A 63 4.60 -12.63 0.46
CA PHE A 63 4.90 -12.15 1.81
C PHE A 63 6.01 -11.09 1.82
N GLU A 64 7.01 -11.23 0.94
CA GLU A 64 8.11 -10.26 0.82
C GLU A 64 7.63 -8.89 0.34
N ILE A 65 6.65 -8.84 -0.57
CA ILE A 65 6.02 -7.59 -1.01
C ILE A 65 5.22 -6.98 0.13
N VAL A 66 4.42 -7.79 0.84
CA VAL A 66 3.66 -7.33 2.02
C VAL A 66 4.61 -6.69 3.03
N LYS A 67 5.69 -7.37 3.40
CA LYS A 67 6.66 -6.88 4.40
C LYS A 67 7.25 -5.53 3.99
N LYS A 68 7.69 -5.39 2.74
CA LYS A 68 8.25 -4.14 2.21
C LYS A 68 7.22 -3.00 2.19
N VAL A 69 5.97 -3.30 1.88
CA VAL A 69 4.89 -2.30 1.90
C VAL A 69 4.61 -1.85 3.33
N MET A 70 4.61 -2.75 4.32
CA MET A 70 4.44 -2.39 5.73
C MET A 70 5.59 -1.51 6.23
N GLU A 71 6.84 -1.90 5.93
CA GLU A 71 8.03 -1.07 6.25
C GLU A 71 7.95 0.32 5.60
N LEU A 72 7.42 0.40 4.38
CA LEU A 72 7.21 1.67 3.69
C LEU A 72 6.11 2.52 4.36
N ILE A 73 5.03 1.92 4.84
CA ILE A 73 3.98 2.63 5.57
C ILE A 73 4.55 3.23 6.86
N GLU A 74 5.26 2.42 7.65
CA GLU A 74 5.90 2.84 8.92
C GLU A 74 6.84 4.04 8.71
N LYS A 75 7.68 4.01 7.67
CA LYS A 75 8.57 5.12 7.31
C LYS A 75 7.81 6.45 7.14
N TYR A 76 6.63 6.42 6.53
CA TYR A 76 5.85 7.63 6.25
C TYR A 76 4.99 8.09 7.42
N GLU A 77 4.67 7.20 8.37
CA GLU A 77 4.11 7.56 9.67
C GLU A 77 5.16 8.28 10.54
N GLU A 78 6.37 7.73 10.66
CA GLU A 78 7.44 8.30 11.49
C GLU A 78 7.93 9.66 10.98
N ASP A 79 8.04 9.86 9.66
CA ASP A 79 8.41 11.15 9.05
C ASP A 79 7.30 12.23 9.19
N GLY A 80 6.17 11.90 9.85
CA GLY A 80 5.02 12.77 10.08
C GLY A 80 5.04 13.58 11.39
N GLU A 81 5.94 13.24 12.33
CA GLU A 81 6.24 14.03 13.55
C GLU A 81 7.30 15.11 13.31
#